data_AF-A0A225D7G9-F1
#
_entry.id   AF-A0A225D7G9-F1
#
_cell.length_a   1.000
_cell.length_b   1.000
_cell.length_c   1.000
_cell.angle_alpha   90.00
_cell.angle_beta   90.00
_cell.angle_gamma   90.00
#
_symmetry.space_group_name_H-M   'P 1'
#
loop_
_entity.id
_entity.type
_entity.pdbx_description
1 polymer ?
#
loop_
_entity_poly.entity_id
_entity_poly.type
_entity_poly.pdbx_seq_one_letter_code
_entity_poly.pdbx_strand_id
1 'polypeptide(L)'
;MKRVSAIALGVALLVLAAAPGRGSDDKTGDALAKAKAKFEADMTKARAAAKVYFDGREKKARDKGDKKLVDVAKDERKAFDDHGVLAATGPKDLQRQVTAPRTAIEKAYTLAIKEYTKAKKDDLAAAADQE
;
A
#
# COMPACT_ATOMS: atom_id res chain seq x y z
N MET A 1 -20.50 -29.12 0.09
CA MET A 1 -19.90 -29.01 1.45
C MET A 1 -18.45 -29.46 1.40
N LYS A 2 -17.50 -28.53 1.55
CA LYS A 2 -16.29 -28.62 2.38
C LYS A 2 -15.43 -27.39 2.08
N ARG A 3 -15.48 -26.45 3.02
CA ARG A 3 -14.55 -25.33 3.15
C ARG A 3 -13.19 -25.92 3.53
N VAL A 4 -12.12 -25.42 2.93
CA VAL A 4 -10.80 -25.45 3.59
C VAL A 4 -10.15 -24.11 3.34
N SER A 5 -10.21 -23.26 4.37
CA SER A 5 -9.28 -22.18 4.58
C SER A 5 -7.87 -22.74 4.71
N ALA A 6 -6.91 -22.14 4.03
CA ALA A 6 -5.51 -22.20 4.43
C ALA A 6 -4.91 -20.80 4.19
N ILE A 7 -4.94 -20.01 5.26
CA ILE A 7 -4.03 -18.90 5.47
C ILE A 7 -2.63 -19.50 5.48
N ALA A 8 -1.82 -19.17 4.48
CA ALA A 8 -0.38 -19.40 4.50
C ALA A 8 0.29 -18.04 4.38
N LEU A 9 0.41 -17.40 5.55
CA LEU A 9 1.37 -16.37 5.85
C LEU A 9 2.77 -16.94 5.52
N GLY A 10 3.41 -16.42 4.48
CA GLY A 10 4.67 -16.99 4.01
C GLY A 10 5.28 -16.22 2.86
N VAL A 11 5.40 -14.89 2.97
CA VAL A 11 6.30 -14.15 2.08
C VAL A 11 7.71 -14.35 2.62
N ALA A 12 8.36 -15.41 2.12
CA ALA A 12 9.78 -15.59 2.23
C ALA A 12 10.46 -14.36 1.62
N LEU A 13 11.19 -13.62 2.46
CA LEU A 13 12.15 -12.62 2.03
C LEU A 13 13.19 -13.33 1.15
N LEU A 14 13.04 -13.28 -0.17
CA LEU A 14 14.15 -13.55 -1.07
C LEU A 14 15.07 -12.34 -0.97
N VAL A 15 16.03 -12.42 -0.05
CA VAL A 15 17.22 -11.55 -0.02
C VAL A 15 17.98 -11.84 -1.31
N LEU A 16 17.70 -11.07 -2.35
CA LEU A 16 18.56 -11.03 -3.54
C LEU A 16 19.91 -10.47 -3.09
N ALA A 17 20.90 -11.36 -3.06
CA ALA A 17 22.29 -11.01 -2.83
C ALA A 17 22.70 -9.87 -3.78
N ALA A 18 23.08 -8.75 -3.19
CA ALA A 18 23.67 -7.62 -3.91
C ALA A 18 25.04 -8.04 -4.48
N ALA A 19 25.06 -8.39 -5.77
CA ALA A 19 26.29 -8.43 -6.53
C ALA A 19 26.68 -6.97 -6.88
N PRO A 20 27.88 -6.49 -6.51
CA PRO A 20 28.35 -5.19 -6.95
C PRO A 20 28.85 -5.32 -8.38
N GLY A 21 28.25 -4.57 -9.31
CA GLY A 21 28.82 -4.28 -10.63
C GLY A 21 28.12 -4.91 -11.84
N ARG A 22 27.15 -4.19 -12.38
CA ARG A 22 26.83 -4.03 -13.82
C ARG A 22 25.76 -2.93 -13.90
N GLY A 23 26.00 -1.86 -14.64
CA GLY A 23 25.01 -0.81 -14.83
C GLY A 23 23.69 -1.43 -15.30
N SER A 24 22.60 -1.13 -14.60
CA SER A 24 21.27 -1.60 -14.99
C SER A 24 20.85 -0.87 -16.26
N ASP A 25 21.00 -1.52 -17.42
CA ASP A 25 20.36 -1.06 -18.66
C ASP A 25 18.82 -1.17 -18.58
N ASP A 26 18.26 -1.71 -17.48
CA ASP A 26 16.82 -1.80 -17.25
C ASP A 26 16.23 -0.55 -16.58
N LYS A 27 16.19 0.55 -17.34
CA LYS A 27 15.60 1.82 -16.90
C LYS A 27 14.15 1.68 -16.41
N THR A 28 13.39 0.73 -16.95
CA THR A 28 12.01 0.43 -16.54
C THR A 28 11.97 -0.14 -15.12
N GLY A 29 12.84 -1.10 -14.80
CA GLY A 29 12.96 -1.66 -13.45
C GLY A 29 13.38 -0.62 -12.43
N ASP A 30 14.36 0.22 -12.78
CA ASP A 30 14.80 1.31 -11.90
C ASP A 30 13.69 2.34 -11.63
N ALA A 31 12.87 2.66 -12.63
CA ALA A 31 11.73 3.55 -12.47
C ALA A 31 10.63 2.93 -11.59
N LEU A 32 10.32 1.65 -11.79
CA LEU A 32 9.35 0.92 -10.97
C LEU A 32 9.83 0.80 -9.52
N ALA A 33 11.10 0.48 -9.29
CA ALA A 33 11.68 0.39 -7.95
C ALA A 33 11.60 1.73 -7.20
N LYS A 34 11.91 2.85 -7.88
CA LYS A 34 11.74 4.20 -7.31
C LYS A 34 10.28 4.50 -6.98
N ALA A 35 9.34 4.08 -7.83
CA ALA A 35 7.91 4.24 -7.56
C ALA A 35 7.48 3.43 -6.32
N LYS A 36 7.90 2.17 -6.19
CA LYS A 36 7.64 1.33 -5.00
C LYS A 36 8.20 1.97 -3.73
N ALA A 37 9.45 2.43 -3.76
CA ALA A 37 10.07 3.10 -2.62
C ALA A 37 9.32 4.38 -2.22
N LYS A 38 8.88 5.18 -3.20
CA LYS A 38 8.07 6.37 -2.96
C LYS A 38 6.71 6.02 -2.38
N PHE A 39 6.05 4.98 -2.89
CA PHE A 39 4.78 4.50 -2.39
C PHE A 39 4.88 4.12 -0.90
N GLU A 40 5.89 3.35 -0.52
CA GLU A 40 6.10 2.96 0.89
C GLU A 40 6.36 4.16 1.80
N ALA A 41 7.18 5.11 1.33
CA ALA A 41 7.44 6.34 2.08
C ALA A 41 6.18 7.18 2.28
N ASP A 42 5.34 7.32 1.25
CA ASP A 42 4.10 8.09 1.32
C ASP A 42 3.03 7.36 2.13
N MET A 43 2.92 6.03 2.02
CA MET A 43 2.00 5.22 2.84
C MET A 43 2.41 5.22 4.31
N THR A 44 3.69 5.29 4.63
CA THR A 44 4.17 5.47 6.02
C THR A 44 3.67 6.79 6.61
N LYS A 45 3.73 7.89 5.83
CA LYS A 45 3.19 9.19 6.25
C LYS A 45 1.67 9.15 6.40
N ALA A 46 0.97 8.51 5.46
CA ALA A 46 -0.48 8.36 5.52
C ALA A 46 -0.92 7.57 6.76
N ARG A 47 -0.20 6.49 7.11
CA ARG A 47 -0.42 5.71 8.34
C ARG A 47 -0.21 6.54 9.60
N ALA A 48 0.83 7.36 9.65
CA ALA A 48 1.07 8.25 10.78
C ALA A 48 -0.07 9.29 10.93
N ALA A 49 -0.51 9.89 9.83
CA ALA A 49 -1.62 10.85 9.83
C ALA A 49 -2.96 10.18 10.23
N ALA A 50 -3.21 8.96 9.75
CA ALA A 50 -4.38 8.17 10.14
C ALA A 50 -4.37 7.83 11.63
N LYS A 51 -3.22 7.44 12.18
CA LYS A 51 -3.07 7.21 13.62
C LYS A 51 -3.49 8.43 14.44
N VAL A 52 -2.96 9.60 14.11
CA VAL A 52 -3.31 10.86 14.80
C VAL A 52 -4.81 11.16 14.68
N TYR A 53 -5.39 10.95 13.49
CA TYR A 53 -6.83 11.14 13.26
C TYR A 53 -7.68 10.22 14.14
N PHE A 54 -7.41 8.91 14.13
CA PHE A 54 -8.19 7.94 14.90
C PHE A 54 -7.99 8.12 16.41
N ASP A 55 -6.77 8.38 16.87
CA ASP A 55 -6.48 8.66 18.29
C ASP A 55 -7.24 9.90 18.77
N GLY A 56 -7.26 10.97 17.98
CA GLY A 56 -8.01 12.18 18.28
C GLY A 56 -9.52 11.96 18.32
N ARG A 57 -10.06 11.17 17.39
CA ARG A 57 -11.50 10.85 17.34
C ARG A 57 -11.91 9.97 18.52
N GLU A 58 -11.13 8.93 18.81
CA GLU A 58 -11.36 8.05 19.96
C GLU A 58 -11.30 8.83 21.26
N LYS A 59 -10.28 9.69 21.45
CA LYS A 59 -10.15 10.52 22.66
C LYS A 59 -11.38 11.43 22.83
N LYS A 60 -11.80 12.13 21.79
CA LYS A 60 -12.99 13.00 21.84
C LYS A 60 -14.27 12.23 22.18
N ALA A 61 -14.40 10.99 21.70
CA ALA A 61 -15.54 10.13 22.04
C ALA A 61 -15.48 9.68 23.50
N ARG A 62 -14.30 9.29 24.00
CA ARG A 62 -14.08 8.92 25.41
C ARG A 62 -14.35 10.09 26.36
N ASP A 63 -13.84 11.28 26.05
CA ASP A 63 -14.06 12.49 26.86
C ASP A 63 -15.56 12.84 26.98
N LYS A 64 -16.37 12.45 25.99
CA LYS A 64 -17.83 12.62 25.97
C LYS A 64 -18.63 11.44 26.55
N GLY A 65 -17.96 10.35 26.94
CA GLY A 65 -18.63 9.12 27.37
C GLY A 65 -19.37 8.38 26.25
N ASP A 66 -19.09 8.66 24.98
CA ASP A 66 -19.79 8.05 23.85
C ASP A 66 -19.12 6.74 23.41
N LYS A 67 -19.51 5.64 24.05
CA LYS A 67 -19.00 4.29 23.72
C LYS A 67 -19.20 3.91 22.26
N LYS A 68 -20.33 4.30 21.65
CA LYS A 68 -20.62 3.94 20.25
C LYS A 68 -19.59 4.57 19.32
N LEU A 69 -19.25 5.84 19.54
CA LEU A 69 -18.22 6.51 18.74
C LEU A 69 -16.81 5.98 19.00
N VAL A 70 -16.51 5.50 20.20
CA VAL A 70 -15.24 4.80 20.49
C VAL A 70 -15.13 3.51 19.69
N ASP A 71 -16.17 2.69 19.69
CA ASP A 71 -16.20 1.41 18.97
C ASP A 71 -16.07 1.65 17.45
N VAL A 72 -16.84 2.60 16.90
CA VAL A 72 -16.73 3.00 15.48
C VAL A 72 -15.32 3.49 15.13
N ALA A 73 -14.69 4.30 15.97
CA ALA A 73 -13.32 4.79 15.71
C ALA A 73 -12.29 3.65 15.68
N LYS A 74 -12.48 2.60 16.49
CA LYS A 74 -11.62 1.41 16.50
C LYS A 74 -11.85 0.52 15.28
N ASP A 75 -13.10 0.31 14.89
CA ASP A 75 -13.46 -0.48 13.72
C ASP A 75 -12.93 0.17 12.44
N GLU A 76 -13.08 1.50 12.30
CA GLU A 76 -12.52 2.25 11.18
C GLU A 76 -10.98 2.24 11.19
N ARG A 77 -10.34 2.36 12.36
CA ARG A 77 -8.88 2.21 12.48
C ARG A 77 -8.44 0.84 11.99
N LYS A 78 -9.12 -0.23 12.42
CA LYS A 78 -8.81 -1.59 12.00
C LYS A 78 -8.99 -1.78 10.49
N ALA A 79 -10.07 -1.26 9.91
CA ALA A 79 -10.29 -1.30 8.46
C ALA A 79 -9.18 -0.55 7.69
N PHE A 80 -8.70 0.56 8.23
CA PHE A 80 -7.56 1.28 7.67
C PHE A 80 -6.26 0.49 7.81
N ASP A 81 -5.99 -0.14 8.95
CA ASP A 81 -4.75 -0.89 9.14
C ASP A 81 -4.72 -2.17 8.26
N ASP A 82 -5.85 -2.86 8.13
CA ASP A 82 -5.96 -4.13 7.37
C ASP A 82 -5.97 -3.90 5.85
N HIS A 83 -6.68 -2.86 5.39
CA HIS A 83 -6.95 -2.66 3.96
C HIS A 83 -6.44 -1.33 3.40
N GLY A 84 -5.96 -0.43 4.27
CA GLY A 84 -5.63 0.95 3.91
C GLY A 84 -6.84 1.70 3.38
N VAL A 85 -8.04 1.39 3.87
CA VAL A 85 -9.31 2.01 3.46
C VAL A 85 -9.73 3.02 4.53
N LEU A 86 -9.96 4.26 4.11
CA LEU A 86 -10.61 5.26 4.94
C LEU A 86 -12.09 5.35 4.62
N ALA A 87 -12.90 5.53 5.66
CA ALA A 87 -14.30 5.87 5.49
C ALA A 87 -14.46 7.17 4.67
N ALA A 88 -15.51 7.24 3.86
CA ALA A 88 -15.82 8.43 3.05
C ALA A 88 -16.04 9.69 3.91
N THR A 89 -16.39 9.50 5.18
CA THR A 89 -16.57 10.52 6.23
C THR A 89 -15.25 11.04 6.81
N GLY A 90 -14.10 10.43 6.47
CA GLY A 90 -12.79 10.85 6.92
C GLY A 90 -12.32 12.18 6.31
N PRO A 91 -11.24 12.78 6.85
CA PRO A 91 -10.68 14.03 6.32
C PRO A 91 -10.23 13.87 4.86
N LYS A 92 -10.60 14.83 4.00
CA LYS A 92 -10.26 14.80 2.57
C LYS A 92 -8.77 14.76 2.30
N ASP A 93 -7.98 15.44 3.11
CA ASP A 93 -6.51 15.41 2.98
C ASP A 93 -5.94 14.03 3.28
N LEU A 94 -6.47 13.35 4.30
CA LEU A 94 -6.05 12.00 4.64
C LEU A 94 -6.48 10.99 3.58
N GLN A 95 -7.69 11.15 3.01
CA GLN A 95 -8.11 10.37 1.85
C GLN A 95 -7.13 10.55 0.69
N ARG A 96 -6.75 11.80 0.36
CA ARG A 96 -5.79 12.10 -0.72
C ARG A 96 -4.41 11.50 -0.45
N GLN A 97 -3.94 11.52 0.79
CA GLN A 97 -2.66 10.93 1.19
C GLN A 97 -2.60 9.41 0.97
N VAL A 98 -3.75 8.73 0.90
CA VAL A 98 -3.83 7.29 0.69
C VAL A 98 -4.12 6.95 -0.77
N THR A 99 -5.04 7.66 -1.42
CA THR A 99 -5.43 7.36 -2.79
C THR A 99 -4.39 7.79 -3.82
N ALA A 100 -3.69 8.91 -3.59
CA ALA A 100 -2.72 9.42 -4.55
C ALA A 100 -1.49 8.49 -4.73
N PRO A 101 -0.85 7.96 -3.65
CA PRO A 101 0.24 7.01 -3.80
C PRO A 101 -0.19 5.70 -4.49
N ARG A 102 -1.38 5.17 -4.16
CA ARG A 102 -1.95 3.97 -4.81
C ARG A 102 -2.11 4.16 -6.31
N THR A 103 -2.75 5.27 -6.69
CA THR A 103 -2.92 5.62 -8.11
C THR A 103 -1.56 5.79 -8.81
N ALA A 104 -0.57 6.35 -8.13
CA ALA A 104 0.75 6.57 -8.69
C ALA A 104 1.51 5.24 -8.93
N ILE A 105 1.45 4.31 -7.97
CA ILE A 105 2.11 3.01 -8.12
C ILE A 105 1.41 2.12 -9.15
N GLU A 106 0.08 2.10 -9.19
CA GLU A 106 -0.71 1.40 -10.21
C GLU A 106 -0.35 1.87 -11.63
N LYS A 107 -0.20 3.18 -11.83
CA LYS A 107 0.27 3.76 -13.09
C LYS A 107 1.69 3.33 -13.44
N ALA A 108 2.57 3.23 -12.44
CA ALA A 108 3.95 2.78 -12.64
C ALA A 108 4.01 1.31 -13.08
N TYR A 109 3.23 0.42 -12.46
CA TYR A 109 3.11 -0.97 -12.90
C TYR A 109 2.54 -1.07 -14.33
N THR A 110 1.44 -0.37 -14.61
CA THR A 110 0.83 -0.33 -15.95
C THR A 110 1.85 0.11 -17.02
N LEU A 111 2.65 1.13 -16.71
CA LEU A 111 3.70 1.61 -17.61
C LEU A 111 4.83 0.59 -17.74
N ALA A 112 5.26 -0.03 -16.64
CA ALA A 112 6.33 -1.02 -16.65
C ALA A 112 5.96 -2.24 -17.50
N ILE A 113 4.75 -2.79 -17.32
CA ILE A 113 4.21 -3.88 -18.15
C ILE A 113 4.28 -3.51 -19.62
N LYS A 114 3.76 -2.33 -19.99
CA LYS A 114 3.76 -1.86 -21.38
C LYS A 114 5.17 -1.76 -21.97
N GLU A 115 6.13 -1.21 -21.21
CA GLU A 115 7.51 -1.06 -21.69
C GLU A 115 8.26 -2.40 -21.75
N TYR A 116 8.01 -3.31 -20.80
CA TYR A 116 8.56 -4.66 -20.85
C TYR A 116 8.02 -5.48 -22.02
N THR A 117 6.72 -5.42 -22.31
CA THR A 117 6.12 -6.06 -23.49
C THR A 117 6.72 -5.52 -24.79
N LYS A 118 6.88 -4.20 -24.93
CA LYS A 118 7.53 -3.60 -26.12
C LYS A 118 8.98 -4.06 -26.27
N ALA A 119 9.69 -4.22 -25.15
CA ALA A 119 11.06 -4.70 -25.11
C ALA A 119 11.18 -6.23 -25.26
N LYS A 120 10.05 -6.95 -25.47
CA LYS A 120 9.97 -8.42 -25.53
C LYS A 120 10.53 -9.11 -24.28
N LYS A 121 10.42 -8.45 -23.12
CA LYS A 121 10.78 -8.99 -21.80
C LYS A 121 9.53 -9.53 -21.13
N ASP A 122 8.89 -10.53 -21.75
CA ASP A 122 7.57 -11.02 -21.34
C ASP A 122 7.56 -11.57 -19.91
N ASP A 123 8.67 -12.18 -19.45
CA ASP A 123 8.82 -12.63 -18.06
C ASP A 123 8.74 -11.46 -17.05
N LEU A 124 9.35 -10.31 -17.38
CA LEU A 124 9.30 -9.12 -16.51
C LEU A 124 7.94 -8.43 -16.58
N ALA A 125 7.29 -8.45 -17.75
CA ALA A 125 5.92 -7.95 -17.88
C ALA A 125 4.95 -8.79 -17.03
N ALA A 126 5.05 -10.13 -17.11
CA ALA A 126 4.25 -11.04 -16.31
C ALA A 126 4.52 -10.87 -14.80
N ALA A 127 5.79 -10.73 -14.40
CA ALA A 127 6.13 -10.47 -13.00
C ALA A 127 5.53 -9.15 -12.48
N ALA A 128 5.52 -8.09 -13.31
CA ALA A 128 4.92 -6.81 -12.95
C ALA A 128 3.38 -6.83 -12.92
N ASP A 129 2.73 -7.75 -13.64
CA ASP A 129 1.27 -7.91 -13.69
C ASP A 129 0.71 -8.71 -12.51
N GLN A 130 1.55 -9.48 -11.81
CA GLN A 130 1.14 -10.29 -10.65
C GLN A 130 1.21 -9.55 -9.30
N GLU A 131 1.68 -8.29 -9.29
CA GLU A 131 1.79 -7.47 -8.08
C GLU A 131 0.67 -6.42 -7.96
#